data_AF-A0A1V8NW46-F1
#
_entry.id   AF-A0A1V8NW46-F1
#
_cell.length_a   1.000
_cell.length_b   1.000
_cell.length_c   1.000
_cell.angle_alpha   90.00
_cell.angle_beta   90.00
_cell.angle_gamma   90.00
#
_symmetry.space_group_name_H-M   'P 1'
#
loop_
_entity.id
_entity.type
_entity.pdbx_description
1 polymer ?
#
loop_
_entity_poly.entity_id
_entity_poly.type
_entity_poly.pdbx_seq_one_letter_code
_entity_poly.pdbx_strand_id
1 'polypeptide(L)'
;MIYISKTDVTVSMPKYLHRDTKKLVMDTADAMAEKLYKAQEKYGYTNGWRVPAEGEETGDGRNFWTREECLQALFHHLEKGDPIDCINYLAFMQANGWRTELPAKGSDNER
;
A
#
# COMPACT_ATOMS: atom_id res chain seq x y z
N MET A 1 -27.57 0.25 -5.70
CA MET A 1 -26.54 1.11 -5.08
C MET A 1 -26.26 0.56 -3.71
N ILE A 2 -25.07 0.00 -3.47
CA ILE A 2 -24.64 -0.40 -2.12
C ILE A 2 -24.12 0.87 -1.45
N TYR A 3 -24.75 1.29 -0.36
CA TYR A 3 -24.31 2.43 0.43
C TYR A 3 -23.12 1.97 1.28
N ILE A 4 -21.90 2.43 0.97
CA ILE A 4 -20.72 2.14 1.79
C ILE A 4 -20.77 3.11 2.97
N SER A 5 -21.05 2.61 4.18
CA SER A 5 -20.90 3.39 5.40
C SER A 5 -19.42 3.68 5.63
N LYS A 6 -19.01 4.95 5.57
CA LYS A 6 -17.66 5.36 5.94
C LYS A 6 -17.60 5.56 7.47
N THR A 7 -16.51 5.10 8.07
CA THR A 7 -16.17 5.40 9.46
C THR A 7 -15.00 6.38 9.48
N ASP A 8 -15.10 7.45 10.27
CA ASP A 8 -14.02 8.42 10.40
C ASP A 8 -12.90 7.87 11.30
N VAL A 9 -11.66 7.98 10.83
CA VAL A 9 -10.46 7.69 11.61
C VAL A 9 -9.66 8.98 11.76
N THR A 10 -9.22 9.30 12.98
CA THR A 10 -8.48 10.54 13.26
C THR A 10 -6.99 10.37 13.00
N VAL A 11 -6.41 11.21 12.13
CA VAL A 11 -4.96 11.31 11.94
C VAL A 11 -4.39 12.40 12.86
N SER A 12 -3.45 12.04 13.74
CA SER A 12 -2.73 13.02 14.54
C SER A 12 -1.71 13.75 13.67
N MET A 13 -1.84 15.08 13.58
CA MET A 13 -0.96 15.93 12.77
C MET A 13 -0.28 16.99 13.64
N PRO A 14 0.95 17.43 13.30
CA PRO A 14 1.60 18.54 13.99
C PRO A 14 0.71 19.78 14.03
N LYS A 15 0.62 20.43 15.21
CA LYS A 15 -0.27 21.57 15.47
C LYS A 15 -0.17 22.66 14.41
N TYR A 16 1.07 23.01 14.04
CA TYR A 16 1.39 24.09 13.12
C TYR A 16 1.64 23.63 11.68
N LEU A 17 1.26 22.39 11.32
CA LEU A 17 1.32 21.94 9.93
C LEU A 17 0.40 22.82 9.07
N HIS A 18 0.93 23.30 7.95
CA HIS A 18 0.19 24.18 7.03
C HIS A 18 -1.11 23.51 6.56
N ARG A 19 -2.19 24.29 6.44
CA ARG A 19 -3.53 23.77 6.14
C ARG A 19 -3.55 22.97 4.81
N ASP A 20 -2.82 23.44 3.81
CA ASP A 20 -2.82 22.79 2.49
C ASP A 20 -2.07 21.45 2.54
N THR A 21 -1.05 21.33 3.40
CA THR A 21 -0.37 20.05 3.63
C THR A 21 -1.25 19.09 4.43
N LYS A 22 -2.03 19.58 5.41
CA LYS A 22 -3.05 18.76 6.08
C LYS A 22 -4.05 18.19 5.08
N LYS A 23 -4.53 19.04 4.16
CA LYS A 23 -5.44 18.64 3.09
C LYS A 23 -4.82 17.59 2.18
N LEU A 24 -3.58 17.80 1.72
CA LEU A 24 -2.85 16.80 0.92
C LEU A 24 -2.80 15.42 1.60
N VAL A 25 -2.44 15.38 2.89
CA VAL A 25 -2.35 14.12 3.64
C VAL A 25 -3.72 13.45 3.75
N MET A 26 -4.76 14.21 4.10
CA MET A 26 -6.13 13.66 4.23
C MET A 26 -6.67 13.15 2.89
N ASP A 27 -6.57 13.95 1.83
CA ASP A 27 -7.05 13.55 0.50
C ASP A 27 -6.30 12.31 -0.01
N THR A 28 -5.00 12.22 0.27
CA THR A 28 -4.20 11.04 -0.10
C THR A 28 -4.62 9.82 0.70
N ALA A 29 -4.82 9.96 2.02
CA ALA A 29 -5.27 8.87 2.88
C ALA A 29 -6.66 8.34 2.48
N ASP A 30 -7.58 9.24 2.11
CA ASP A 30 -8.91 8.88 1.61
C ASP A 30 -8.81 8.11 0.28
N ALA A 31 -7.99 8.59 -0.66
CA ALA A 31 -7.78 7.92 -1.95
C ALA A 31 -7.12 6.55 -1.78
N MET A 32 -6.15 6.43 -0.87
CA MET A 32 -5.58 5.14 -0.45
C MET A 32 -6.70 4.24 0.06
N ALA A 33 -7.45 4.64 1.09
CA ALA A 33 -8.49 3.82 1.69
C ALA A 33 -9.55 3.35 0.68
N GLU A 34 -9.98 4.21 -0.24
CA GLU A 34 -10.96 3.84 -1.27
C GLU A 34 -10.40 2.85 -2.30
N LYS A 35 -9.22 3.13 -2.86
CA LYS A 35 -8.53 2.21 -3.77
C LYS A 35 -8.31 0.87 -3.07
N LEU A 36 -7.94 0.97 -1.80
CA LEU A 36 -7.67 -0.17 -0.99
C LEU A 36 -8.95 -1.03 -0.85
N TYR A 37 -10.02 -0.45 -0.33
CA TYR A 37 -11.30 -1.13 -0.17
C TYR A 37 -11.81 -1.78 -1.49
N LYS A 38 -11.67 -1.10 -2.62
CA LYS A 38 -12.07 -1.66 -3.93
C LYS A 38 -11.31 -2.93 -4.30
N ALA A 39 -10.00 -2.99 -4.02
CA ALA A 39 -9.24 -4.21 -4.29
C ALA A 39 -9.64 -5.35 -3.34
N GLN A 40 -9.91 -5.01 -2.07
CA GLN A 40 -10.42 -5.97 -1.10
C GLN A 40 -11.68 -6.68 -1.62
N GLU A 41 -12.67 -5.89 -2.05
CA GLU A 41 -13.92 -6.42 -2.62
C GLU A 41 -13.67 -7.20 -3.92
N LYS A 42 -12.82 -6.67 -4.81
CA LYS A 42 -12.58 -7.26 -6.13
C LYS A 42 -11.91 -8.63 -6.05
N TYR A 43 -10.92 -8.78 -5.18
CA TYR A 43 -10.08 -9.97 -5.13
C TYR A 43 -10.42 -10.88 -3.94
N GLY A 44 -11.45 -10.54 -3.16
CA GLY A 44 -11.80 -11.27 -1.95
C GLY A 44 -10.67 -11.23 -0.93
N TYR A 45 -9.88 -10.15 -0.91
CA TYR A 45 -8.79 -10.05 0.04
C TYR A 45 -9.37 -9.96 1.45
N THR A 46 -8.70 -10.63 2.38
CA THR A 46 -9.01 -10.59 3.81
C THR A 46 -7.79 -10.07 4.56
N ASN A 47 -7.98 -9.73 5.83
CA ASN A 47 -6.96 -9.36 6.82
C ASN A 47 -5.66 -8.80 6.21
N GLY A 48 -5.63 -7.48 5.95
CA GLY A 48 -4.46 -6.80 5.39
C GLY A 48 -4.02 -7.28 4.01
N TRP A 49 -5.00 -7.56 3.14
CA TRP A 49 -4.89 -7.66 1.67
C TRP A 49 -4.51 -8.99 1.03
N ARG A 50 -4.43 -10.07 1.80
CA ARG A 50 -4.09 -11.38 1.26
C ARG A 50 -5.34 -12.09 0.71
N VAL A 51 -5.22 -12.76 -0.45
CA VAL A 51 -6.21 -13.78 -0.85
C VAL A 51 -6.00 -14.98 0.07
N PRO A 52 -6.99 -15.39 0.89
CA PRO A 52 -6.87 -16.61 1.67
C PRO A 52 -6.85 -17.81 0.72
N ALA A 53 -5.90 -18.74 0.87
CA ALA A 53 -5.99 -20.02 0.17
C ALA A 53 -7.08 -20.90 0.79
N GLU A 54 -7.57 -21.89 0.04
CA GLU A 54 -8.63 -22.78 0.53
C GLU A 54 -8.17 -23.55 1.78
N GLY A 55 -8.88 -23.38 2.88
CA GLY A 55 -8.58 -24.02 4.17
C GLY A 55 -7.58 -23.28 5.07
N GLU A 56 -7.08 -22.10 4.67
CA GLU A 56 -6.23 -21.30 5.55
C GLU A 56 -7.04 -20.37 6.47
N GLU A 57 -6.58 -20.25 7.71
CA GLU A 57 -7.03 -19.17 8.59
C GLU A 57 -6.57 -17.81 8.05
N THR A 58 -7.39 -16.79 8.25
CA THR A 58 -7.08 -15.39 7.93
C THR A 58 -5.75 -14.95 8.54
N GLY A 59 -4.72 -14.78 7.71
CA GLY A 59 -3.34 -14.44 8.11
C GLY A 59 -3.18 -13.00 8.63
N ASP A 60 -2.07 -12.69 9.30
CA ASP A 60 -1.79 -11.49 10.14
C ASP A 60 -1.75 -10.09 9.47
N GLY A 61 -2.16 -9.94 8.21
CA GLY A 61 -2.15 -8.64 7.55
C GLY A 61 -0.96 -8.33 6.65
N ARG A 62 -0.04 -9.29 6.44
CA ARG A 62 1.14 -9.08 5.57
C ARG A 62 0.87 -9.53 4.14
N ASN A 63 0.79 -8.53 3.27
CA ASN A 63 0.37 -8.68 1.89
C ASN A 63 1.44 -9.24 0.95
N PHE A 64 2.70 -9.04 1.30
CA PHE A 64 3.86 -9.60 0.62
C PHE A 64 4.61 -10.45 1.64
N TRP A 65 5.18 -11.57 1.19
CA TRP A 65 6.03 -12.41 2.03
C TRP A 65 7.43 -11.84 2.11
N THR A 66 7.84 -11.14 1.05
CA THR A 66 9.17 -10.54 0.94
C THR A 66 9.12 -9.08 0.52
N ARG A 67 10.19 -8.38 0.88
CA ARG A 67 10.46 -7.01 0.43
C ARG A 67 10.56 -6.93 -1.09
N GLU A 68 11.17 -7.92 -1.71
CA GLU A 68 11.44 -7.98 -3.16
C GLU A 68 10.16 -8.10 -3.97
N GLU A 69 9.19 -8.91 -3.53
CA GLU A 69 7.86 -8.99 -4.13
C GLU A 69 7.13 -7.63 -4.09
N CYS A 70 7.21 -6.95 -2.94
CA CYS A 70 6.61 -5.63 -2.76
C CYS A 70 7.27 -4.58 -3.68
N LEU A 71 8.59 -4.61 -3.83
CA LEU A 71 9.34 -3.72 -4.74
C LEU A 71 9.03 -4.00 -6.21
N GLN A 72 8.95 -5.27 -6.62
CA GLN A 72 8.60 -5.64 -7.99
C GLN A 72 7.23 -5.08 -8.38
N ALA A 73 6.26 -5.24 -7.48
CA ALA A 73 4.92 -4.71 -7.71
C ALA A 73 4.89 -3.17 -7.69
N LEU A 74 5.66 -2.51 -6.81
CA LEU A 74 5.85 -1.06 -6.85
C LEU A 74 6.39 -0.59 -8.22
N PHE A 75 7.43 -1.23 -8.76
CA PHE A 75 8.00 -0.83 -10.06
C PHE A 75 7.01 -0.98 -11.21
N HIS A 76 6.24 -2.06 -11.22
CA HIS A 76 5.15 -2.24 -12.20
C HIS A 76 4.12 -1.10 -12.16
N HIS A 77 3.77 -0.60 -10.98
CA HIS A 77 2.84 0.53 -10.85
C HIS A 77 3.49 1.89 -11.14
N LEU A 78 4.79 2.04 -10.89
CA LEU A 78 5.55 3.22 -11.33
C LEU A 78 5.58 3.33 -12.85
N GLU A 79 5.82 2.23 -13.56
CA GLU A 79 5.82 2.18 -15.03
C GLU A 79 4.43 2.53 -15.62
N LYS A 80 3.36 2.11 -14.95
CA LYS A 80 1.98 2.43 -15.33
C LYS A 80 1.57 3.88 -15.02
N GLY A 81 2.31 4.55 -14.14
CA GLY A 81 1.97 5.90 -13.67
C GLY A 81 0.73 5.95 -12.77
N ASP A 82 0.47 4.92 -11.95
CA ASP A 82 -0.59 4.96 -10.92
C ASP A 82 -0.01 5.38 -9.56
N PRO A 83 -0.11 6.67 -9.17
CA PRO A 83 0.53 7.16 -7.95
C PRO A 83 -0.10 6.59 -6.68
N ILE A 84 -1.42 6.31 -6.67
CA ILE A 84 -2.09 5.81 -5.45
C ILE A 84 -1.66 4.38 -5.18
N ASP A 85 -1.57 3.54 -6.21
CA ASP A 85 -1.00 2.20 -6.03
C ASP A 85 0.44 2.28 -5.53
N CYS A 86 1.29 3.14 -6.11
CA CYS A 86 2.66 3.32 -5.64
C CYS A 86 2.72 3.68 -4.15
N ILE A 87 1.89 4.63 -3.69
CA ILE A 87 1.81 5.03 -2.28
C ILE A 87 1.36 3.86 -1.40
N ASN A 88 0.41 3.05 -1.84
CA ASN A 88 -0.03 1.86 -1.11
C ASN A 88 1.10 0.83 -0.93
N TYR A 89 1.88 0.56 -1.98
CA TYR A 89 3.07 -0.31 -1.87
C TYR A 89 4.11 0.27 -0.91
N LEU A 90 4.38 1.57 -0.97
CA LEU A 90 5.27 2.23 -0.02
C LEU A 90 4.75 2.16 1.42
N ALA A 91 3.43 2.27 1.63
CA ALA A 91 2.81 2.09 2.94
C ALA A 91 3.00 0.67 3.47
N PHE A 92 2.89 -0.36 2.62
CA PHE A 92 3.19 -1.74 3.01
C PHE A 92 4.66 -1.93 3.38
N MET A 93 5.59 -1.34 2.63
CA MET A 93 7.01 -1.38 2.97
C MET A 93 7.28 -0.73 4.33
N GLN A 94 6.73 0.47 4.56
CA GLN A 94 6.84 1.17 5.83
C GLN A 94 6.29 0.35 7.00
N ALA A 95 5.11 -0.26 6.84
CA ALA A 95 4.48 -1.09 7.87
C ALA A 95 5.30 -2.34 8.23
N ASN A 96 6.07 -2.88 7.28
CA ASN A 96 6.95 -4.03 7.51
C ASN A 96 8.39 -3.64 7.91
N GLY A 97 8.68 -2.33 8.04
CA GLY A 97 10.05 -1.85 8.30
C GLY A 97 11.01 -2.07 7.13
N TRP A 98 10.49 -2.35 5.94
CA TRP A 98 11.30 -2.55 4.74
C TRP A 98 11.72 -1.23 4.12
N ARG A 99 12.92 -1.25 3.57
CA ARG A 99 13.55 -0.07 2.97
C ARG A 99 13.48 -0.17 1.44
N THR A 100 13.37 0.97 0.77
CA THR A 100 13.07 1.05 -0.67
C THR A 100 14.31 1.06 -1.57
N GLU A 101 15.52 0.84 -1.02
CA GLU A 101 16.72 0.81 -1.86
C GLU A 101 16.62 -0.24 -2.97
N LEU A 102 17.18 0.09 -4.12
CA LEU A 102 17.37 -0.92 -5.14
C LEU A 102 18.44 -1.91 -4.66
N PRO A 103 18.33 -3.21 -5.00
CA PRO A 103 19.48 -4.11 -4.92
C PRO A 103 20.64 -3.41 -5.64
N ALA A 104 21.84 -3.46 -5.06
CA ALA A 104 23.02 -2.98 -5.76
C ALA A 104 23.00 -3.63 -7.15
N LYS A 105 23.11 -2.83 -8.22
CA LYS A 105 23.40 -3.40 -9.54
C LYS A 105 24.63 -4.24 -9.33
N GLY A 106 24.49 -5.56 -9.48
CA GLY A 106 25.65 -6.42 -9.60
C GLY A 106 26.55 -5.74 -10.62
N SER A 107 27.80 -5.52 -10.25
CA SER A 107 28.81 -5.18 -11.24
C SER A 107 28.72 -6.28 -12.29
N ASP A 108 28.06 -6.01 -13.41
CA ASP A 108 28.13 -6.83 -14.61
C ASP A 108 29.57 -6.75 -15.09
N ASN A 109 30.41 -7.51 -14.42
CA ASN A 109 31.74 -7.88 -14.84
C ASN A 109 31.64 -9.36 -15.14
N GLU A 110 31.11 -9.69 -16.33
CA GLU A 110 31.42 -10.89 -17.12
C GLU A 110 30.44 -11.06 -18.30
N ARG A 111 30.79 -10.50 -19.47
CA ARG A 111 31.26 -11.22 -20.68
C ARG A 111 31.16 -10.35 -21.93
#